data_AF-A0AAE3YCB6-F1
#
_entry.id   AF-A0AAE3YCB6-F1
#
_cell.length_a   1.000
_cell.length_b   1.000
_cell.length_c   1.000
_cell.angle_alpha   90.00
_cell.angle_beta   90.00
_cell.angle_gamma   90.00
#
_symmetry.space_group_name_H-M   'P 1'
#
loop_
_entity.id
_entity.type
_entity.pdbx_description
1 polymer ?
#
loop_
_entity_poly.entity_id
_entity_poly.type
_entity_poly.pdbx_seq_one_letter_code
_entity_poly.pdbx_strand_id
1 'polypeptide(L)'
;MKKFFFLLFICVFSLGFSQKKKRSKSKAVVEKETVIIYTEQEAEVSKEARIVAGFLKQNPGHAKTDYFKRKLMEIIMADNSPEAKPTIKPISKEKIEKIVKNNELNSGKVLVANKASASNNKTTSAANNTSAAIDALKEERSVSYASVGSAKSAGSSKSEASEENKRRAAMLTHLFSNDINKNEAYVNIKNRSNCNLIVKINGKKYYNLSVPAKGENFILIDKGEYILTTMVCDAKYSSLKKINQDIEIALNVAD
;
A
#
# COMPACT_ATOMS: atom_id res chain seq x y z
N MET A 1 -31.96 -56.26 -38.48
CA MET A 1 -31.19 -56.39 -37.21
C MET A 1 -30.25 -55.17 -36.95
N LYS A 2 -30.65 -53.92 -37.22
CA LYS A 2 -29.71 -52.76 -37.18
C LYS A 2 -29.77 -51.90 -35.90
N LYS A 3 -30.83 -52.02 -35.08
CA LYS A 3 -31.03 -51.22 -33.85
C LYS A 3 -30.28 -51.78 -32.62
N PHE A 4 -30.16 -53.11 -32.49
CA PHE A 4 -29.45 -53.76 -31.37
C PHE A 4 -27.94 -53.45 -31.34
N PHE A 5 -27.29 -53.37 -32.50
CA PHE A 5 -25.87 -53.00 -32.60
C PHE A 5 -25.57 -51.63 -31.99
N PHE A 6 -26.48 -50.66 -32.13
CA PHE A 6 -26.30 -49.31 -31.60
C PHE A 6 -26.35 -49.29 -30.06
N LEU A 7 -27.24 -50.08 -29.47
CA LEU A 7 -27.37 -50.21 -28.02
C LEU A 7 -26.14 -50.91 -27.42
N LEU A 8 -25.64 -51.97 -28.06
CA LEU A 8 -24.42 -52.67 -27.63
C LEU A 8 -23.18 -51.75 -27.68
N PHE A 9 -23.05 -50.90 -28.71
CA PHE A 9 -21.94 -49.96 -28.84
C PHE A 9 -21.92 -48.91 -27.71
N ILE A 10 -23.09 -48.46 -27.25
CA ILE A 10 -23.23 -47.51 -26.13
C ILE A 10 -22.76 -48.15 -24.80
N CYS A 11 -23.09 -49.41 -24.55
CA CYS A 11 -22.68 -50.11 -23.32
C CYS A 11 -21.16 -50.26 -23.19
N VAL A 12 -20.43 -50.51 -24.30
CA VAL A 12 -18.98 -50.73 -24.27
C VAL A 12 -18.19 -49.44 -23.97
N PHE A 13 -18.67 -48.27 -24.42
CA PHE A 13 -17.98 -47.00 -24.20
C PHE A 13 -18.00 -46.52 -22.73
N SER A 14 -18.82 -47.13 -21.87
CA SER A 14 -19.02 -46.73 -20.48
C SER A 14 -17.98 -47.27 -19.48
N LEU A 15 -17.04 -48.12 -19.92
CA LEU A 15 -16.08 -48.83 -19.05
C LEU A 15 -14.60 -48.49 -19.32
N GLY A 16 -14.32 -47.44 -20.09
CA GLY A 16 -12.96 -46.97 -20.38
C GLY A 16 -12.34 -46.12 -19.27
N PHE A 17 -11.03 -46.30 -19.03
CA PHE A 17 -10.14 -45.41 -18.25
C PHE A 17 -10.29 -45.33 -16.72
N SER A 18 -10.40 -46.46 -16.04
CA SER A 18 -9.87 -46.57 -14.67
C SER A 18 -8.35 -46.75 -14.69
N GLN A 19 -7.58 -45.64 -14.70
CA GLN A 19 -6.12 -45.67 -14.49
C GLN A 19 -5.70 -44.91 -13.23
N LYS A 20 -5.06 -45.61 -12.30
CA LYS A 20 -4.52 -45.08 -11.03
C LYS A 20 -3.30 -44.17 -11.26
N LYS A 21 -3.52 -42.91 -11.63
CA LYS A 21 -2.44 -41.90 -11.71
C LYS A 21 -2.13 -41.35 -10.31
N LYS A 22 -1.01 -41.76 -9.71
CA LYS A 22 -0.51 -41.22 -8.43
C LYS A 22 -0.37 -39.69 -8.53
N ARG A 23 -1.23 -38.93 -7.85
CA ARG A 23 -1.10 -37.47 -7.70
C ARG A 23 -0.04 -37.16 -6.66
N SER A 24 0.98 -36.38 -7.02
CA SER A 24 1.87 -35.74 -6.04
C SER A 24 1.09 -34.68 -5.26
N LYS A 25 1.55 -34.37 -4.03
CA LYS A 25 0.92 -33.36 -3.17
C LYS A 25 1.31 -31.94 -3.61
N SER A 26 0.67 -31.39 -4.63
CA SER A 26 0.64 -29.93 -4.82
C SER A 26 -0.42 -29.32 -3.89
N LYS A 27 -0.02 -28.44 -2.97
CA LYS A 27 -0.95 -27.59 -2.22
C LYS A 27 -1.51 -26.51 -3.14
N ALA A 28 -2.60 -26.82 -3.84
CA ALA A 28 -3.45 -25.78 -4.42
C ALA A 28 -4.28 -25.16 -3.28
N VAL A 29 -4.16 -23.84 -3.08
CA VAL A 29 -5.15 -23.09 -2.29
C VAL A 29 -6.38 -22.94 -3.19
N VAL A 30 -7.29 -23.90 -3.09
CA VAL A 30 -8.63 -23.74 -3.64
C VAL A 30 -9.40 -22.90 -2.63
N GLU A 31 -9.64 -21.65 -2.96
CA GLU A 31 -10.61 -20.81 -2.27
C GLU A 31 -12.02 -21.34 -2.57
N LYS A 32 -12.38 -22.42 -1.87
CA LYS A 32 -13.74 -22.93 -1.86
C LYS A 32 -14.51 -22.05 -0.91
N GLU A 33 -15.47 -21.30 -1.42
CA GLU A 33 -16.42 -20.50 -0.64
C GLU A 33 -17.34 -21.44 0.15
N THR A 34 -16.81 -22.01 1.23
CA THR A 34 -17.59 -22.73 2.21
C THR A 34 -18.36 -21.68 3.00
N VAL A 35 -19.66 -21.55 2.72
CA VAL A 35 -20.58 -20.75 3.53
C VAL A 35 -20.48 -21.24 4.96
N ILE A 36 -19.81 -20.46 5.81
CA ILE A 36 -19.64 -20.78 7.24
C ILE A 36 -20.98 -20.47 7.90
N ILE A 37 -21.82 -21.49 8.09
CA ILE A 37 -23.08 -21.37 8.82
C ILE A 37 -22.74 -21.39 10.30
N TYR A 38 -22.84 -20.24 10.96
CA TYR A 38 -22.61 -20.15 12.40
C TYR A 38 -23.85 -20.61 13.15
N THR A 39 -23.69 -21.55 14.07
CA THR A 39 -24.81 -22.11 14.85
C THR A 39 -24.95 -21.46 16.23
N GLU A 40 -26.12 -21.60 16.85
CA GLU A 40 -26.38 -21.03 18.18
C GLU A 40 -25.45 -21.66 19.22
N GLN A 41 -25.34 -22.99 19.25
CA GLN A 41 -24.50 -23.72 20.20
C GLN A 41 -23.01 -23.32 20.06
N GLU A 42 -22.55 -23.15 18.83
CA GLU A 42 -21.18 -22.71 18.51
C GLU A 42 -20.94 -21.28 19.01
N ALA A 43 -21.89 -20.36 18.83
CA ALA A 43 -21.82 -19.02 19.40
C ALA A 43 -21.91 -19.00 20.94
N GLU A 44 -22.58 -19.97 21.56
CA GLU A 44 -22.66 -20.13 23.03
C GLU A 44 -21.35 -20.67 23.63
N VAL A 45 -20.71 -21.68 23.02
CA VAL A 45 -19.46 -22.26 23.55
C VAL A 45 -18.19 -21.51 23.12
N SER A 46 -18.20 -20.82 21.97
CA SER A 46 -17.00 -20.18 21.43
C SER A 46 -16.55 -18.96 22.25
N LYS A 47 -15.23 -18.76 22.31
CA LYS A 47 -14.59 -17.54 22.83
C LYS A 47 -14.17 -16.58 21.71
N GLU A 48 -14.37 -16.93 20.44
CA GLU A 48 -13.96 -16.11 19.31
C GLU A 48 -15.02 -15.06 18.95
N ALA A 49 -14.66 -13.78 19.01
CA ALA A 49 -15.51 -12.67 18.57
C ALA A 49 -16.03 -12.85 17.12
N ARG A 50 -15.27 -13.52 16.24
CA ARG A 50 -15.65 -13.78 14.85
C ARG A 50 -16.86 -14.70 14.72
N ILE A 51 -16.93 -15.75 15.54
CA ILE A 51 -18.03 -16.74 15.53
C ILE A 51 -19.31 -16.09 16.07
N VAL A 52 -19.21 -15.38 17.20
CA VAL A 52 -20.37 -14.69 17.81
C VAL A 52 -20.90 -13.57 16.90
N ALA A 53 -20.02 -12.77 16.29
CA ALA A 53 -20.41 -11.75 15.31
C ALA A 53 -20.97 -12.36 14.01
N GLY A 54 -20.44 -13.52 13.58
CA GLY A 54 -20.93 -14.28 12.44
C GLY A 54 -22.37 -14.76 12.64
N PHE A 55 -22.66 -15.37 13.79
CA PHE A 55 -24.01 -15.79 14.18
C PHE A 55 -24.99 -14.61 14.20
N LEU A 56 -24.60 -13.49 14.83
CA LEU A 56 -25.40 -12.26 14.89
C LEU A 56 -25.70 -11.67 13.50
N LYS A 57 -24.76 -11.76 12.55
CA LYS A 57 -24.93 -11.27 11.18
C LYS A 57 -25.86 -12.16 10.35
N GLN A 58 -25.84 -13.47 10.59
CA GLN A 58 -26.67 -14.44 9.86
C GLN A 58 -28.09 -14.57 10.42
N ASN A 59 -28.29 -14.27 11.71
CA ASN A 59 -29.57 -14.43 12.41
C ASN A 59 -30.09 -13.10 13.00
N PRO A 60 -30.40 -12.08 12.17
CA PRO A 60 -30.96 -10.82 12.64
C PRO A 60 -32.36 -11.05 13.25
N GLY A 61 -32.52 -10.70 14.53
CA GLY A 61 -33.77 -10.89 15.27
C GLY A 61 -33.90 -12.23 16.02
N HIS A 62 -32.80 -12.98 16.19
CA HIS A 62 -32.79 -14.19 17.02
C HIS A 62 -33.17 -13.89 18.48
N ALA A 63 -33.86 -14.82 19.15
CA ALA A 63 -34.35 -14.63 20.53
C ALA A 63 -33.21 -14.32 21.54
N LYS A 64 -32.00 -14.85 21.30
CA LYS A 64 -30.80 -14.56 22.12
C LYS A 64 -29.90 -13.45 21.55
N THR A 65 -30.34 -12.65 20.58
CA THR A 65 -29.52 -11.61 19.94
C THR A 65 -28.86 -10.67 20.96
N ASP A 66 -29.56 -10.22 22.00
CA ASP A 66 -28.98 -9.28 22.97
C ASP A 66 -28.01 -9.94 23.97
N TYR A 67 -28.18 -11.24 24.24
CA TYR A 67 -27.19 -12.03 24.96
C TYR A 67 -25.88 -12.15 24.15
N PHE A 68 -25.97 -12.48 22.86
CA PHE A 68 -24.79 -12.56 22.00
C PHE A 68 -24.12 -11.21 21.76
N LYS A 69 -24.88 -10.11 21.66
CA LYS A 69 -24.31 -8.74 21.62
C LYS A 69 -23.48 -8.46 22.88
N ARG A 70 -24.01 -8.76 24.07
CA ARG A 70 -23.29 -8.59 25.35
C ARG A 70 -22.02 -9.44 25.41
N LYS A 71 -22.12 -10.74 25.08
CA LYS A 71 -20.98 -11.66 25.04
C LYS A 71 -19.89 -11.20 24.07
N LEU A 72 -20.27 -10.67 22.90
CA LEU A 72 -19.32 -10.11 21.93
C LEU A 72 -18.58 -8.89 22.48
N MET A 73 -19.27 -7.98 23.18
CA MET A 73 -18.64 -6.83 23.84
C MET A 73 -17.69 -7.27 24.96
N GLU A 74 -18.08 -8.28 25.76
CA GLU A 74 -17.26 -8.85 26.83
C GLU A 74 -15.94 -9.42 26.29
N ILE A 75 -15.98 -10.20 25.20
CA ILE A 75 -14.79 -10.73 24.53
C ILE A 75 -13.88 -9.58 24.04
N ILE A 76 -14.46 -8.58 23.36
CA ILE A 76 -13.69 -7.44 22.82
C ILE A 76 -13.06 -6.60 23.95
N MET A 77 -13.74 -6.45 25.09
CA MET A 77 -13.18 -5.73 26.25
C MET A 77 -12.10 -6.54 26.96
N ALA A 78 -12.24 -7.86 27.06
CA ALA A 78 -11.21 -8.74 27.65
C ALA A 78 -9.90 -8.75 26.82
N ASP A 79 -9.99 -8.76 25.48
CA ASP A 79 -8.83 -8.67 24.58
C ASP A 79 -8.08 -7.32 24.68
N ASN A 80 -8.64 -6.31 25.35
CA ASN A 80 -7.99 -5.03 25.64
C ASN A 80 -7.33 -4.98 27.04
N SER A 81 -7.22 -6.12 27.75
CA SER A 81 -6.44 -6.24 28.99
C SER A 81 -4.94 -5.96 28.74
N PRO A 82 -4.25 -5.16 29.57
CA PRO A 82 -2.88 -4.69 29.31
C PRO A 82 -1.76 -5.74 29.51
N GLU A 83 -2.09 -7.04 29.54
CA GLU A 83 -1.14 -8.12 29.87
C GLU A 83 -0.21 -8.52 28.72
N ALA A 84 -0.38 -7.96 27.53
CA ALA A 84 0.45 -8.20 26.35
C ALA A 84 1.86 -7.53 26.42
N LYS A 85 2.58 -7.65 27.54
CA LYS A 85 4.00 -7.29 27.63
C LYS A 85 4.84 -8.32 26.86
N PRO A 86 5.58 -7.95 25.79
CA PRO A 86 6.43 -8.89 25.08
C PRO A 86 7.66 -9.25 25.92
N THR A 87 7.65 -10.43 26.54
CA THR A 87 8.80 -10.95 27.30
C THR A 87 9.94 -11.32 26.34
N ILE A 88 10.90 -10.40 26.19
CA ILE A 88 12.09 -10.58 25.36
C ILE A 88 12.99 -11.66 25.99
N LYS A 89 12.92 -12.88 25.47
CA LYS A 89 13.92 -13.92 25.78
C LYS A 89 15.20 -13.62 24.96
N PRO A 90 16.37 -13.42 25.60
CA PRO A 90 17.60 -13.14 24.88
C PRO A 90 17.99 -14.31 23.96
N ILE A 91 18.55 -14.00 22.79
CA ILE A 91 18.90 -14.97 21.75
C ILE A 91 20.17 -15.75 22.13
N SER A 92 20.22 -17.07 21.89
CA SER A 92 21.38 -17.89 22.27
C SER A 92 22.62 -17.54 21.41
N LYS A 93 23.81 -17.66 22.01
CA LYS A 93 25.09 -17.33 21.36
C LYS A 93 25.31 -18.13 20.08
N GLU A 94 24.94 -19.41 20.07
CA GLU A 94 25.01 -20.29 18.88
C GLU A 94 24.26 -19.71 17.66
N LYS A 95 23.15 -19.00 17.91
CA LYS A 95 22.33 -18.40 16.85
C LYS A 95 22.93 -17.08 16.34
N ILE A 96 23.72 -16.38 17.16
CA ILE A 96 24.51 -15.22 16.75
C ILE A 96 25.67 -15.68 15.85
N GLU A 97 26.42 -16.70 16.25
CA GLU A 97 27.55 -17.26 15.49
C GLU A 97 27.14 -17.74 14.08
N LYS A 98 25.95 -18.38 13.96
CA LYS A 98 25.38 -18.77 12.67
C LYS A 98 24.95 -17.60 11.79
N ILE A 99 24.75 -16.40 12.33
CA ILE A 99 24.48 -15.20 11.52
C ILE A 99 25.81 -14.61 11.02
N VAL A 100 26.81 -14.50 11.90
CA VAL A 100 28.14 -13.93 11.56
C VAL A 100 28.85 -14.72 10.46
N LYS A 101 28.81 -16.06 10.49
CA LYS A 101 29.51 -16.92 9.51
C LYS A 101 28.97 -16.89 8.07
N ASN A 102 27.85 -16.20 7.79
CA ASN A 102 27.21 -16.19 6.47
C ASN A 102 27.48 -14.91 5.65
N ASN A 103 28.42 -14.05 6.07
CA ASN A 103 28.63 -12.73 5.45
C ASN A 103 30.08 -12.47 4.97
N GLU A 104 30.71 -13.47 4.33
CA GLU A 104 32.03 -13.33 3.71
C GLU A 104 31.97 -12.61 2.34
N LEU A 105 31.68 -11.30 2.36
CA LEU A 105 31.89 -10.40 1.23
C LEU A 105 32.50 -9.05 1.68
N ASN A 106 33.76 -9.09 2.12
CA ASN A 106 34.58 -7.88 2.28
C ASN A 106 36.02 -8.09 1.78
N SER A 107 36.17 -8.24 0.46
CA SER A 107 37.46 -8.11 -0.23
C SER A 107 37.57 -6.71 -0.85
N GLY A 108 37.83 -5.70 0.00
CA GLY A 108 37.90 -4.29 -0.38
C GLY A 108 39.01 -4.00 -1.41
N LYS A 109 38.67 -4.05 -2.71
CA LYS A 109 39.62 -3.77 -3.79
C LYS A 109 39.80 -2.27 -4.01
N VAL A 110 40.70 -1.67 -3.24
CA VAL A 110 41.16 -0.28 -3.42
C VAL A 110 41.68 -0.08 -4.85
N LEU A 111 41.23 1.01 -5.50
CA LEU A 111 41.86 1.57 -6.70
C LEU A 111 41.77 3.11 -6.65
N VAL A 112 42.92 3.76 -6.82
CA VAL A 112 43.11 5.21 -6.92
C VAL A 112 44.10 5.47 -8.06
N ALA A 113 44.15 6.72 -8.55
CA ALA A 113 45.11 7.28 -9.52
C ALA A 113 44.73 7.20 -11.02
N ASN A 114 44.11 8.29 -11.47
CA ASN A 114 44.57 9.16 -12.57
C ASN A 114 45.41 8.54 -13.71
N LYS A 115 44.92 8.70 -14.95
CA LYS A 115 45.79 8.95 -16.11
C LYS A 115 45.18 9.99 -17.03
N ALA A 116 45.89 11.08 -17.27
CA ALA A 116 45.58 12.04 -18.31
C ALA A 116 46.31 11.67 -19.62
N SER A 117 45.65 11.87 -20.76
CA SER A 117 46.24 11.96 -22.09
C SER A 117 45.31 12.77 -23.00
N ALA A 118 45.87 13.51 -23.95
CA ALA A 118 45.23 14.65 -24.59
C ALA A 118 44.45 14.35 -25.90
N SER A 119 43.59 15.32 -26.25
CA SER A 119 43.34 15.83 -27.62
C SER A 119 42.85 14.89 -28.72
N ASN A 120 41.71 15.25 -29.34
CA ASN A 120 41.76 15.93 -30.65
C ASN A 120 40.43 16.57 -31.06
N ASN A 121 40.51 17.76 -31.66
CA ASN A 121 39.38 18.50 -32.24
C ASN A 121 39.07 18.00 -33.66
N LYS A 122 37.79 18.00 -34.03
CA LYS A 122 37.38 18.29 -35.42
C LYS A 122 36.00 18.99 -35.44
N THR A 123 35.95 20.13 -36.11
CA THR A 123 34.77 21.00 -36.24
C THR A 123 33.93 20.63 -37.46
N THR A 124 32.60 20.69 -37.33
CA THR A 124 31.65 21.01 -38.42
C THR A 124 30.49 21.82 -37.85
N SER A 125 30.00 22.82 -38.59
CA SER A 125 29.09 23.86 -38.07
C SER A 125 27.83 23.99 -38.93
N ALA A 126 26.65 23.89 -38.31
CA ALA A 126 25.35 24.38 -38.78
C ALA A 126 24.41 24.42 -37.54
N ALA A 127 23.95 25.56 -37.01
CA ALA A 127 23.04 26.56 -37.57
C ALA A 127 21.55 26.21 -37.43
N ASN A 128 20.86 27.01 -36.58
CA ASN A 128 19.55 27.62 -36.83
C ASN A 128 18.28 26.71 -36.81
N ASN A 129 17.15 27.04 -36.16
CA ASN A 129 16.73 28.21 -35.36
C ASN A 129 15.68 27.79 -34.29
N THR A 130 15.53 28.59 -33.23
CA THR A 130 14.27 28.70 -32.46
C THR A 130 13.55 30.00 -32.81
N SER A 131 12.35 29.94 -33.40
CA SER A 131 11.30 30.99 -33.34
C SER A 131 10.09 30.64 -34.23
N ALA A 132 9.01 30.19 -33.61
CA ALA A 132 7.61 30.28 -34.09
C ALA A 132 6.74 30.25 -32.82
N ALA A 133 6.14 31.37 -32.40
CA ALA A 133 4.83 31.82 -32.89
C ALA A 133 3.78 30.70 -32.66
N ILE A 134 3.02 30.64 -31.57
CA ILE A 134 2.35 31.71 -30.77
C ILE A 134 1.30 32.45 -31.62
N ASP A 135 0.13 32.67 -31.01
CA ASP A 135 -1.12 33.26 -31.52
C ASP A 135 -2.04 32.35 -32.39
N ALA A 136 -3.33 32.70 -32.36
CA ALA A 136 -4.51 31.95 -32.80
C ALA A 136 -4.83 30.67 -31.94
N LEU A 137 -6.00 30.51 -31.29
CA LEU A 137 -7.26 31.29 -31.30
C LEU A 137 -7.89 31.43 -29.89
N LYS A 138 -8.41 32.62 -29.59
CA LYS A 138 -9.56 32.89 -28.69
C LYS A 138 -10.85 32.84 -29.54
N GLU A 139 -12.08 32.72 -29.03
CA GLU A 139 -12.64 32.48 -27.68
C GLU A 139 -13.78 31.42 -27.89
N GLU A 140 -14.90 31.22 -27.17
CA GLU A 140 -15.57 31.79 -25.98
C GLU A 140 -16.41 30.64 -25.38
N ARG A 141 -16.47 30.51 -24.04
CA ARG A 141 -17.74 30.21 -23.35
C ARG A 141 -17.66 30.59 -21.87
N SER A 142 -18.29 31.71 -21.55
CA SER A 142 -18.42 32.27 -20.21
C SER A 142 -19.18 31.36 -19.23
N VAL A 143 -18.68 31.30 -18.00
CA VAL A 143 -19.51 31.23 -16.79
C VAL A 143 -18.92 32.22 -15.79
N SER A 144 -19.69 33.23 -15.40
CA SER A 144 -19.26 34.27 -14.47
C SER A 144 -19.55 33.87 -13.03
N TYR A 145 -18.58 34.05 -12.14
CA TYR A 145 -18.82 34.10 -10.69
C TYR A 145 -18.10 35.31 -10.07
N ALA A 146 -18.92 36.31 -9.75
CA ALA A 146 -18.70 37.45 -8.85
C ALA A 146 -17.26 37.91 -8.60
N SER A 147 -16.90 39.06 -9.17
CA SER A 147 -15.81 39.87 -8.64
C SER A 147 -16.20 40.46 -7.27
N VAL A 148 -15.37 40.23 -6.26
CA VAL A 148 -15.21 41.19 -5.15
C VAL A 148 -13.98 42.02 -5.45
N GLY A 149 -14.16 43.33 -5.59
CA GLY A 149 -13.10 44.24 -5.99
C GLY A 149 -12.05 44.43 -4.90
N SER A 150 -10.80 44.58 -5.30
CA SER A 150 -9.77 45.24 -4.48
C SER A 150 -8.94 46.12 -5.40
N ALA A 151 -8.92 47.42 -5.10
CA ALA A 151 -8.34 48.41 -5.98
C ALA A 151 -6.81 48.25 -6.09
N LYS A 152 -6.28 48.67 -7.24
CA LYS A 152 -4.85 48.61 -7.59
C LYS A 152 -4.04 49.61 -6.76
N SER A 153 -3.64 49.23 -5.55
CA SER A 153 -2.52 49.90 -4.88
C SER A 153 -1.20 49.51 -5.55
N ALA A 154 -0.31 50.48 -5.74
CA ALA A 154 1.06 50.23 -6.20
C ALA A 154 1.93 49.67 -5.05
N GLY A 155 3.12 49.17 -5.40
CA GLY A 155 4.20 48.99 -4.43
C GLY A 155 4.10 47.73 -3.54
N SER A 156 4.02 46.54 -4.13
CA SER A 156 4.46 45.33 -3.43
C SER A 156 5.12 44.35 -4.40
N SER A 157 6.36 43.97 -4.10
CA SER A 157 7.10 42.92 -4.81
C SER A 157 6.44 41.57 -4.51
N LYS A 158 5.49 41.17 -5.36
CA LYS A 158 4.73 39.92 -5.23
C LYS A 158 5.64 38.72 -5.50
N SER A 159 6.41 38.33 -4.49
CA SER A 159 7.22 37.11 -4.49
C SER A 159 6.31 35.92 -4.83
N GLU A 160 6.51 35.32 -6.00
CA GLU A 160 5.74 34.14 -6.39
C GLU A 160 6.01 33.03 -5.38
N ALA A 161 4.94 32.42 -4.86
CA ALA A 161 5.10 31.30 -3.94
C ALA A 161 5.83 30.15 -4.65
N SER A 162 6.90 29.64 -4.02
CA SER A 162 7.62 28.45 -4.49
C SER A 162 6.66 27.33 -4.87
N GLU A 163 7.01 26.51 -5.87
CA GLU A 163 6.24 25.31 -6.23
C GLU A 163 6.01 24.37 -5.04
N GLU A 164 6.94 24.33 -4.08
CA GLU A 164 6.75 23.62 -2.81
C GLU A 164 5.62 24.24 -1.99
N ASN A 165 5.60 25.58 -1.84
CA ASN A 165 4.55 26.30 -1.11
C ASN A 165 3.18 26.12 -1.77
N LYS A 166 3.11 26.16 -3.11
CA LYS A 166 1.88 25.88 -3.88
C LYS A 166 1.36 24.45 -3.61
N ARG A 167 2.25 23.44 -3.67
CA ARG A 167 1.91 22.04 -3.37
C ARG A 167 1.46 21.84 -1.93
N ARG A 168 2.13 22.48 -0.97
CA ARG A 168 1.81 22.39 0.46
C ARG A 168 0.49 23.09 0.78
N ALA A 169 0.20 24.22 0.14
CA ALA A 169 -1.10 24.88 0.22
C ALA A 169 -2.23 23.99 -0.36
N ALA A 170 -2.00 23.28 -1.47
CA ALA A 170 -2.97 22.32 -2.01
C ALA A 170 -3.23 21.14 -1.06
N MET A 171 -2.18 20.56 -0.46
CA MET A 171 -2.29 19.52 0.57
C MET A 171 -3.10 20.01 1.78
N LEU A 172 -2.78 21.19 2.33
CA LEU A 172 -3.50 21.76 3.47
C LEU A 172 -4.97 22.06 3.12
N THR A 173 -5.23 22.58 1.92
CA THR A 173 -6.59 22.83 1.44
C THR A 173 -7.40 21.55 1.35
N HIS A 174 -6.79 20.45 0.88
CA HIS A 174 -7.43 19.13 0.84
C HIS A 174 -7.72 18.59 2.25
N LEU A 175 -6.74 18.66 3.15
CA LEU A 175 -6.85 18.18 4.55
C LEU A 175 -7.96 18.90 5.34
N PHE A 176 -8.26 20.16 5.01
CA PHE A 176 -9.33 20.95 5.62
C PHE A 176 -10.62 21.02 4.77
N SER A 177 -10.66 20.38 3.60
CA SER A 177 -11.88 20.24 2.80
C SER A 177 -12.75 19.11 3.36
N ASN A 178 -14.02 19.38 3.67
CA ASN A 178 -14.99 18.37 4.12
C ASN A 178 -15.51 17.46 2.99
N ASP A 179 -14.73 17.29 1.92
CA ASP A 179 -15.13 16.61 0.68
C ASP A 179 -14.93 15.09 0.75
N ILE A 180 -15.80 14.42 1.51
CA ILE A 180 -15.82 12.96 1.70
C ILE A 180 -15.72 12.20 0.36
N ASN A 181 -16.33 12.74 -0.70
CA ASN A 181 -16.47 12.15 -2.03
C ASN A 181 -15.18 12.14 -2.90
N LYS A 182 -14.07 12.75 -2.45
CA LYS A 182 -12.80 12.66 -3.20
C LYS A 182 -12.29 11.21 -3.18
N ASN A 183 -11.91 10.70 -4.36
CA ASN A 183 -11.36 9.34 -4.52
C ASN A 183 -9.86 9.25 -4.18
N GLU A 184 -9.22 10.38 -3.87
CA GLU A 184 -7.79 10.50 -3.58
C GLU A 184 -7.56 10.92 -2.12
N ALA A 185 -6.35 10.70 -1.62
CA ALA A 185 -5.92 11.10 -0.29
C ALA A 185 -4.43 11.46 -0.29
N TYR A 186 -4.04 12.44 0.53
CA TYR A 186 -2.64 12.77 0.79
C TYR A 186 -2.04 11.84 1.84
N VAL A 187 -0.87 11.29 1.53
CA VAL A 187 -0.01 10.58 2.48
C VAL A 187 1.20 11.45 2.77
N ASN A 188 1.27 12.04 3.97
CA ASN A 188 2.47 12.70 4.47
C ASN A 188 3.38 11.68 5.17
N ILE A 189 4.66 11.62 4.81
CA ILE A 189 5.66 10.85 5.53
C ILE A 189 6.58 11.82 6.25
N LYS A 190 6.58 11.79 7.59
CA LYS A 190 7.50 12.57 8.42
C LYS A 190 8.66 11.68 8.85
N ASN A 191 9.85 11.96 8.36
CA ASN A 191 11.07 11.22 8.68
C ASN A 191 11.76 11.81 9.91
N ARG A 192 11.69 11.11 11.04
CA ARG A 192 12.39 11.47 12.28
C ARG A 192 13.80 10.89 12.37
N SER A 193 14.18 9.99 11.46
CA SER A 193 15.52 9.38 11.43
C SER A 193 16.61 10.34 10.89
N ASN A 194 17.86 9.92 11.01
CA ASN A 194 19.04 10.63 10.49
C ASN A 194 19.31 10.32 9.01
N CYS A 195 18.54 9.44 8.37
CA CYS A 195 18.82 8.88 7.04
C CYS A 195 17.77 9.32 6.01
N ASN A 196 18.16 9.52 4.76
CA ASN A 196 17.21 9.73 3.67
C ASN A 196 16.42 8.44 3.39
N LEU A 197 15.09 8.53 3.30
CA LEU A 197 14.21 7.39 3.05
C LEU A 197 13.76 7.36 1.59
N ILE A 198 13.59 6.16 1.04
CA ILE A 198 12.79 5.93 -0.17
C ILE A 198 11.62 5.04 0.23
N VAL A 199 10.44 5.63 0.36
CA VAL A 199 9.21 4.91 0.71
C VAL A 199 8.56 4.38 -0.56
N LYS A 200 8.39 3.07 -0.62
CA LYS A 200 7.69 2.37 -1.70
C LYS A 200 6.25 2.13 -1.25
N ILE A 201 5.30 2.60 -2.04
CA ILE A 201 3.87 2.53 -1.75
C ILE A 201 3.24 1.66 -2.83
N ASN A 202 2.94 0.40 -2.48
CA ASN A 202 2.49 -0.63 -3.41
C ASN A 202 0.99 -0.91 -3.23
N GLY A 203 0.16 -0.58 -4.21
CA GLY A 203 -1.27 -0.91 -4.24
C GLY A 203 -1.77 -1.08 -5.67
N LYS A 204 -2.92 -0.48 -6.02
CA LYS A 204 -3.42 -0.41 -7.41
C LYS A 204 -2.40 0.20 -8.39
N LYS A 205 -1.63 1.16 -7.90
CA LYS A 205 -0.50 1.83 -8.55
C LYS A 205 0.73 1.67 -7.64
N TYR A 206 1.92 1.84 -8.21
CA TYR A 206 3.19 1.80 -7.49
C TYR A 206 3.81 3.20 -7.43
N TYR A 207 4.23 3.65 -6.25
CA TYR A 207 4.86 4.96 -6.06
C TYR A 207 6.18 4.83 -5.29
N ASN A 208 7.17 5.66 -5.66
CA ASN A 208 8.38 5.92 -4.87
C ASN A 208 8.31 7.36 -4.34
N LEU A 209 8.40 7.53 -3.02
CA LEU A 209 8.48 8.85 -2.38
C LEU A 209 9.84 8.98 -1.68
N SER A 210 10.65 9.95 -2.11
CA SER A 210 11.91 10.30 -1.43
C SER A 210 11.61 11.25 -0.27
N VAL A 211 12.13 10.96 0.92
CA VAL A 211 11.92 11.77 2.13
C VAL A 211 13.28 12.09 2.77
N PRO A 212 13.70 13.36 2.86
CA PRO A 212 15.02 13.72 3.37
C PRO A 212 15.15 13.43 4.88
N ALA A 213 16.37 13.24 5.37
CA ALA A 213 16.70 13.12 6.79
C ALA A 213 16.11 14.29 7.59
N LYS A 214 15.48 13.98 8.74
CA LYS A 214 14.75 14.94 9.62
C LYS A 214 13.62 15.76 8.95
N GLY A 215 13.30 15.51 7.68
CA GLY A 215 12.28 16.26 6.94
C GLY A 215 10.97 15.49 6.76
N GLU A 216 10.14 15.98 5.85
CA GLU A 216 8.89 15.35 5.45
C GLU A 216 8.67 15.51 3.94
N ASN A 217 7.84 14.64 3.36
CA ASN A 217 7.37 14.77 1.98
C ASN A 217 6.01 14.07 1.84
N PHE A 218 5.20 14.50 0.88
CA PHE A 218 3.83 14.05 0.71
C PHE A 218 3.51 13.67 -0.74
N ILE A 219 2.53 12.79 -0.90
CA ILE A 219 2.03 12.33 -2.21
C ILE A 219 0.51 12.19 -2.18
N LEU A 220 -0.15 12.59 -3.27
CA LEU A 220 -1.57 12.37 -3.51
C LEU A 220 -1.74 11.04 -4.25
N ILE A 221 -2.57 10.14 -3.72
CA ILE A 221 -2.81 8.79 -4.29
C ILE A 221 -4.28 8.40 -4.18
N ASP A 222 -4.74 7.45 -5.01
CA ASP A 222 -6.11 6.91 -4.88
C ASP A 222 -6.34 6.27 -3.51
N LYS A 223 -7.57 6.36 -2.99
CA LYS A 223 -7.99 5.64 -1.78
C LYS A 223 -7.99 4.13 -2.02
N GLY A 224 -7.54 3.37 -1.02
CA GLY A 224 -7.40 1.92 -1.11
C GLY A 224 -6.48 1.30 -0.07
N GLU A 225 -6.08 0.05 -0.31
CA GLU A 225 -5.16 -0.70 0.56
C GLU A 225 -3.79 -0.81 -0.11
N TYR A 226 -2.74 -0.55 0.69
CA TYR A 226 -1.37 -0.39 0.24
C TYR A 226 -0.39 -1.11 1.17
N ILE A 227 0.67 -1.68 0.60
CA ILE A 227 1.86 -2.12 1.34
C ILE A 227 2.88 -0.99 1.28
N LEU A 228 3.20 -0.40 2.43
CA LEU A 228 4.27 0.61 2.55
C LEU A 228 5.55 -0.10 2.99
N THR A 229 6.63 0.04 2.23
CA THR A 229 7.94 -0.53 2.57
C THR A 229 9.05 0.49 2.44
N THR A 230 10.00 0.51 3.38
CA THR A 230 11.19 1.36 3.32
C THR A 230 12.33 0.84 4.20
N MET A 231 13.51 1.44 4.05
CA MET A 231 14.68 1.27 4.92
C MET A 231 14.82 2.52 5.79
N VAL A 232 14.53 2.41 7.09
CA VAL A 232 14.72 3.50 8.06
C VAL A 232 16.12 3.36 8.64
N CYS A 233 17.08 4.04 8.00
CA CYS A 233 18.49 3.64 8.06
C CYS A 233 18.59 2.14 7.71
N ASP A 234 19.17 1.31 8.58
CA ASP A 234 19.32 -0.13 8.34
C ASP A 234 18.09 -0.98 8.71
N ALA A 235 17.07 -0.37 9.35
CA ALA A 235 15.86 -1.08 9.78
C ALA A 235 14.83 -1.23 8.65
N LYS A 236 14.40 -2.46 8.38
CA LYS A 236 13.33 -2.75 7.40
C LYS A 236 11.95 -2.42 7.98
N TYR A 237 11.30 -1.38 7.44
CA TYR A 237 9.90 -1.09 7.69
C TYR A 237 9.01 -1.73 6.62
N SER A 238 7.95 -2.41 7.06
CA SER A 238 6.88 -2.92 6.19
C SER A 238 5.55 -2.83 6.93
N SER A 239 4.52 -2.24 6.33
CA SER A 239 3.19 -2.12 6.94
C SER A 239 2.08 -2.12 5.90
N LEU A 240 1.04 -2.90 6.14
CA LEU A 240 -0.23 -2.79 5.43
C LEU A 240 -0.99 -1.57 5.96
N LYS A 241 -1.37 -0.65 5.09
CA LYS A 241 -2.18 0.54 5.41
C LYS A 241 -3.42 0.60 4.52
N LYS A 242 -4.56 0.89 5.15
CA LYS A 242 -5.81 1.23 4.48
C LYS A 242 -5.98 2.74 4.51
N ILE A 243 -6.04 3.35 3.33
CA ILE A 243 -5.94 4.78 3.12
C ILE A 243 -7.30 5.24 2.56
N ASN A 244 -8.19 5.63 3.47
CA ASN A 244 -9.56 6.08 3.17
C ASN A 244 -9.71 7.62 3.23
N GLN A 245 -8.69 8.30 3.76
CA GLN A 245 -8.62 9.73 4.05
C GLN A 245 -7.13 10.11 4.14
N ASP A 246 -6.84 11.41 4.27
CA ASP A 246 -5.47 11.90 4.43
C ASP A 246 -4.82 11.38 5.73
N ILE A 247 -3.53 11.05 5.68
CA ILE A 247 -2.79 10.50 6.82
C ILE A 247 -1.36 11.06 6.91
N GLU A 248 -0.87 11.25 8.14
CA GLU A 248 0.56 11.39 8.43
C GLU A 248 1.12 10.08 9.01
N ILE A 249 2.30 9.67 8.53
CA ILE A 249 3.06 8.54 9.06
C ILE A 249 4.43 9.06 9.50
N ALA A 250 4.65 9.11 10.81
CA ALA A 250 5.96 9.37 11.38
C ALA A 250 6.80 8.08 11.39
N LEU A 251 8.00 8.12 10.80
CA LEU A 251 8.96 7.02 10.81
C LEU A 251 10.17 7.43 11.64
N ASN A 252 10.54 6.60 12.62
CA ASN A 252 11.74 6.78 13.45
C ASN A 252 12.51 5.46 13.58
N VAL A 253 13.77 5.54 13.99
CA VAL A 253 14.47 4.41 14.60
C VAL A 253 13.94 4.24 16.03
N ALA A 254 13.95 3.01 16.57
CA ALA A 254 13.76 2.79 18.01
C ALA A 254 15.15 2.70 18.65
N ASP A 255 15.37 3.51 19.68
CA ASP A 255 16.60 3.53 20.50
C ASP A 255 16.64 2.34 21.49
#